data_AF-A0A8J3QDP2-F1
#
_entry.id   AF-A0A8J3QDP2-F1
#
_cell.length_a   1.000
_cell.length_b   1.000
_cell.length_c   1.000
_cell.angle_alpha   90.00
_cell.angle_beta   90.00
_cell.angle_gamma   90.00
#
_symmetry.space_group_name_H-M   'P 1'
#
loop_
_entity.id
_entity.type
_entity.pdbx_description
1 polymer ?
#
loop_
_entity_poly.entity_id
_entity_poly.type
_entity_poly.pdbx_seq_one_letter_code
_entity_poly.pdbx_strand_id
1 'polypeptide(L)'
;MVKGEFRLARQTSSWAQFALVEVDVVPAGRDGMTLADDRTVAAVGQAATIAAWVALGTLPGSNHITIASILTSSVDTNCSDVFEATLKAVWCAYGMPDHDVSLRHPWLAEQVFAELRGRTLLGVTAGRYWFKGRLFGEVNIWLHFAYQAPIRLDVDPLGATMAMTRDAPYQTRAAGSSGELRVGPAQPPDPLATIVGGQLLSSTVLAAPTTPPDRYGAIMLSLTTGQVLIGVDGDRLVVHPCPTR
;
A
#
# COMPACT_ATOMS: atom_id res chain seq x y z
N MET A 1 -19.86 -9.99 -21.79
CA MET A 1 -19.67 -10.15 -20.33
C MET A 1 -18.48 -11.07 -20.15
N VAL A 2 -17.47 -10.63 -19.43
CA VAL A 2 -16.29 -11.44 -19.10
C VAL A 2 -16.23 -11.55 -17.57
N LYS A 3 -15.93 -12.75 -17.08
CA LYS A 3 -15.89 -13.05 -15.66
C LYS A 3 -14.46 -13.11 -15.18
N GLY A 4 -14.21 -12.56 -14.00
CA GLY A 4 -12.94 -12.66 -13.31
C GLY A 4 -13.15 -13.14 -11.89
N GLU A 5 -12.26 -14.00 -11.44
CA GLU A 5 -12.20 -14.48 -10.07
C GLU A 5 -10.75 -14.35 -9.62
N PHE A 6 -10.54 -13.81 -8.43
CA PHE A 6 -9.22 -13.84 -7.83
C PHE A 6 -9.29 -14.19 -6.36
N ARG A 7 -8.42 -15.13 -5.97
CA ARG A 7 -8.22 -15.58 -4.61
C ARG A 7 -6.84 -15.12 -4.13
N LEU A 8 -6.82 -14.17 -3.20
CA LEU A 8 -5.60 -13.82 -2.50
C LEU A 8 -5.30 -14.90 -1.45
N ALA A 9 -4.17 -15.59 -1.60
CA ALA A 9 -3.68 -16.58 -0.67
C ALA A 9 -2.30 -16.17 -0.13
N ARG A 10 -2.25 -15.50 1.02
CA ARG A 10 -1.00 -15.29 1.77
C ARG A 10 -1.00 -16.25 2.96
N GLN A 11 -0.17 -17.30 2.88
CA GLN A 11 0.08 -18.20 4.01
C GLN A 11 1.14 -17.58 4.93
N THR A 12 0.73 -17.00 6.06
CA THR A 12 1.65 -16.51 7.10
C THR A 12 1.46 -17.29 8.39
N SER A 13 1.85 -18.58 8.40
CA SER A 13 2.08 -19.43 9.59
C SER A 13 1.00 -19.54 10.70
N SER A 14 -0.16 -18.89 10.59
CA SER A 14 -1.34 -19.13 11.40
C SER A 14 -2.57 -18.70 10.58
N TRP A 15 -3.48 -19.64 10.34
CA TRP A 15 -4.87 -19.47 9.88
C TRP A 15 -5.05 -18.42 8.75
N ALA A 16 -4.99 -18.92 7.52
CA ALA A 16 -4.99 -18.21 6.23
C ALA A 16 -5.72 -16.85 6.17
N GLN A 17 -4.98 -15.80 5.78
CA GLN A 17 -5.56 -14.60 5.19
C GLN A 17 -6.21 -14.98 3.85
N PHE A 18 -7.52 -14.77 3.74
CA PHE A 18 -8.28 -15.15 2.56
C PHE A 18 -9.20 -14.01 2.13
N ALA A 19 -9.01 -13.55 0.91
CA ALA A 19 -9.99 -12.75 0.19
C ALA A 19 -10.25 -13.45 -1.14
N LEU A 20 -11.51 -13.78 -1.41
CA LEU A 20 -11.97 -14.22 -2.72
C LEU A 20 -12.98 -13.18 -3.21
N VAL A 21 -12.68 -12.63 -4.38
CA VAL A 21 -13.55 -11.66 -5.03
C VAL A 21 -13.90 -12.18 -6.41
N GLU A 22 -15.20 -12.20 -6.69
CA GLU A 22 -15.74 -12.50 -8.01
C GLU A 22 -16.30 -11.23 -8.63
N VAL A 23 -15.93 -10.97 -9.88
CA VAL A 23 -16.40 -9.82 -10.64
C VAL A 23 -16.92 -10.25 -12.00
N ASP A 24 -18.01 -9.63 -12.40
CA ASP A 24 -18.51 -9.64 -13.77
C ASP A 24 -18.18 -8.29 -14.40
N VAL A 25 -17.55 -8.27 -15.58
CA VAL A 25 -17.30 -7.02 -16.32
C VAL A 25 -17.98 -7.04 -17.68
N VAL A 26 -18.63 -5.94 -18.03
CA VAL A 26 -19.33 -5.77 -19.31
C VAL A 26 -18.92 -4.45 -19.97
N PRO A 27 -18.71 -4.42 -21.30
CA PRO A 27 -18.59 -3.16 -22.03
C PRO A 27 -19.82 -2.28 -21.81
N ALA A 28 -19.62 -0.97 -21.68
CA ALA A 28 -20.69 -0.02 -21.41
C ALA A 28 -20.51 1.29 -22.16
N GLY A 29 -21.57 2.10 -22.25
CA GLY A 29 -21.48 3.44 -22.86
C GLY A 29 -20.70 4.46 -22.00
N ARG A 30 -20.47 4.14 -20.73
CA ARG A 30 -19.71 4.94 -19.76
C ARG A 30 -19.14 4.02 -18.69
N ASP A 31 -18.06 4.45 -18.05
CA ASP A 31 -17.54 3.76 -16.89
C ASP A 31 -18.55 3.73 -15.75
N GLY A 32 -18.65 2.58 -15.11
CA GLY A 32 -19.62 2.34 -14.06
C GLY A 32 -19.24 1.18 -13.17
N MET A 33 -19.81 1.19 -11.97
CA MET A 33 -19.55 0.14 -11.00
C MET A 33 -20.82 -0.17 -10.21
N THR A 34 -21.03 -1.44 -9.87
CA THR A 34 -22.07 -1.89 -8.95
C THR A 34 -21.51 -2.94 -7.99
N LEU A 35 -21.81 -2.81 -6.70
CA LEU A 35 -21.58 -3.86 -5.70
C LEU A 35 -22.91 -4.58 -5.49
N ALA A 36 -22.96 -5.89 -5.78
CA ALA A 36 -24.21 -6.66 -5.76
C ALA A 36 -24.65 -7.11 -4.36
N ASP A 37 -23.76 -7.08 -3.37
CA ASP A 37 -24.01 -7.61 -2.02
C ASP A 37 -24.05 -6.51 -0.95
N ASP A 38 -25.26 -6.21 -0.47
CA ASP A 38 -25.54 -5.27 0.63
C ASP A 38 -25.10 -5.78 2.01
N ARG A 39 -24.69 -7.06 2.14
CA ARG A 39 -24.29 -7.67 3.43
C ARG A 39 -22.82 -7.49 3.76
N THR A 40 -22.07 -6.86 2.86
CA THR A 40 -20.64 -6.60 3.03
C THR A 40 -20.43 -5.57 4.14
N VAL A 41 -19.48 -5.80 5.04
CA VAL A 41 -19.05 -4.78 6.03
C VAL A 41 -18.65 -3.50 5.28
N ALA A 42 -19.11 -2.33 5.73
CA ALA A 42 -18.96 -1.07 4.99
C ALA A 42 -17.52 -0.79 4.51
N ALA A 43 -16.51 -1.05 5.35
CA ALA A 43 -15.10 -0.88 4.98
C ALA A 43 -14.64 -1.85 3.87
N VAL A 44 -15.07 -3.11 3.91
CA VAL A 44 -14.78 -4.10 2.86
C VAL A 44 -15.43 -3.67 1.54
N GLY A 45 -16.69 -3.23 1.58
CA GLY A 45 -17.38 -2.72 0.40
C GLY A 45 -16.71 -1.47 -0.19
N GLN A 46 -16.24 -0.56 0.67
CA GLN A 46 -15.53 0.63 0.24
C GLN A 46 -14.16 0.30 -0.38
N ALA A 47 -13.40 -0.64 0.20
CA ALA A 47 -12.13 -1.09 -0.36
C ALA A 47 -12.29 -1.71 -1.75
N ALA A 48 -13.27 -2.62 -1.90
CA ALA A 48 -13.62 -3.20 -3.19
C ALA A 48 -14.09 -2.12 -4.19
N THR A 49 -14.78 -1.10 -3.69
CA THR A 49 -15.24 0.00 -4.54
C THR A 49 -14.11 0.83 -5.10
N ILE A 50 -13.18 1.22 -4.24
CA ILE A 50 -11.99 1.96 -4.66
C ILE A 50 -11.17 1.11 -5.64
N ALA A 51 -11.00 -0.19 -5.37
CA ALA A 51 -10.30 -1.11 -6.26
C ALA A 51 -10.93 -1.17 -7.66
N ALA A 52 -12.26 -1.30 -7.75
CA ALA A 52 -12.95 -1.35 -9.03
C ALA A 52 -12.76 -0.05 -9.84
N TRP A 53 -12.84 1.12 -9.19
CA TRP A 53 -12.57 2.40 -9.87
C TRP A 53 -11.12 2.56 -10.31
N VAL A 54 -10.16 2.11 -9.50
CA VAL A 54 -8.74 2.07 -9.90
C VAL A 54 -8.57 1.13 -11.09
N ALA A 55 -9.21 -0.04 -11.09
CA ALA A 55 -9.14 -0.97 -12.21
C ALA A 55 -9.72 -0.36 -13.49
N LEU A 56 -10.90 0.29 -13.43
CA LEU A 56 -11.53 0.96 -14.57
C LEU A 56 -10.58 1.93 -15.26
N GLY A 57 -9.84 2.73 -14.48
CA GLY A 57 -8.84 3.66 -15.02
C GLY A 57 -7.67 3.01 -15.77
N THR A 58 -7.51 1.69 -15.66
CA THR A 58 -6.49 0.90 -16.38
C THR A 58 -7.04 0.11 -17.56
N LEU A 59 -8.36 -0.01 -17.69
CA LEU A 59 -9.00 -0.79 -18.74
C LEU A 59 -9.10 0.01 -20.05
N PRO A 60 -9.04 -0.66 -21.22
CA PRO A 60 -9.33 -0.01 -22.48
C PRO A 60 -10.84 0.23 -22.65
N GLY A 61 -11.20 1.44 -23.06
CA GLY A 61 -12.59 1.83 -23.36
C GLY A 61 -13.46 1.98 -22.10
N SER A 62 -14.77 2.17 -22.33
CA SER A 62 -15.75 2.36 -21.26
C SER A 62 -16.34 1.03 -20.78
N ASN A 63 -16.29 0.78 -19.49
CA ASN A 63 -16.65 -0.53 -18.91
C ASN A 63 -17.51 -0.40 -17.65
N HIS A 64 -18.41 -1.36 -17.44
CA HIS A 64 -19.16 -1.48 -16.20
C HIS A 64 -18.72 -2.72 -15.44
N ILE A 65 -18.26 -2.55 -14.21
CA ILE A 65 -17.84 -3.64 -13.32
C ILE A 65 -18.95 -3.91 -12.30
N THR A 66 -19.39 -5.16 -12.24
CA THR A 66 -20.27 -5.65 -11.16
C THR A 66 -19.46 -6.57 -10.27
N ILE A 67 -19.28 -6.21 -9.00
CA ILE A 67 -18.70 -7.11 -8.00
C ILE A 67 -19.82 -8.03 -7.52
N ALA A 68 -19.75 -9.29 -7.95
CA ALA A 68 -20.81 -10.27 -7.74
C ALA A 68 -20.79 -10.84 -6.32
N SER A 69 -19.60 -11.10 -5.78
CA SER A 69 -19.43 -11.60 -4.43
C SER A 69 -18.08 -11.18 -3.83
N ILE A 70 -18.05 -11.00 -2.51
CA ILE A 70 -16.82 -10.81 -1.73
C ILE A 70 -16.88 -11.78 -0.56
N LEU A 71 -15.94 -12.72 -0.51
CA LEU A 71 -15.80 -13.67 0.58
C LEU A 71 -14.49 -13.38 1.31
N THR A 72 -14.60 -13.11 2.61
CA THR A 72 -13.46 -12.85 3.50
C THR A 72 -13.44 -13.85 4.65
N SER A 73 -12.28 -14.09 5.25
CA SER A 73 -12.21 -14.79 6.53
C SER A 73 -12.45 -13.79 7.65
N SER A 74 -13.15 -14.22 8.70
CA SER A 74 -13.44 -13.39 9.88
C SER A 74 -12.19 -13.07 10.71
N VAL A 75 -11.12 -13.81 10.48
CA VAL A 75 -9.84 -13.67 11.15
C VAL A 75 -8.86 -13.31 10.03
N ASP A 76 -8.31 -12.10 10.08
CA ASP A 76 -7.14 -11.64 9.34
C ASP A 76 -7.28 -11.16 7.87
N THR A 77 -8.49 -11.06 7.30
CA THR A 77 -8.70 -10.31 6.04
C THR A 77 -8.88 -8.82 6.30
N ASN A 78 -8.07 -8.00 5.65
CA ASN A 78 -8.13 -6.53 5.79
C ASN A 78 -8.57 -5.81 4.51
N CYS A 79 -8.73 -4.49 4.61
CA CYS A 79 -9.14 -3.66 3.47
C CYS A 79 -8.14 -3.73 2.30
N SER A 80 -6.83 -3.82 2.59
CA SER A 80 -5.83 -3.94 1.52
C SER A 80 -5.88 -5.27 0.78
N ASP A 81 -6.23 -6.36 1.47
CA ASP A 81 -6.38 -7.69 0.86
C ASP A 81 -7.58 -7.71 -0.10
N VAL A 82 -8.70 -7.12 0.33
CA VAL A 82 -9.91 -6.99 -0.50
C VAL A 82 -9.63 -6.10 -1.70
N PHE A 83 -8.93 -4.98 -1.49
CA PHE A 83 -8.52 -4.10 -2.58
C PHE A 83 -7.65 -4.83 -3.61
N GLU A 84 -6.62 -5.55 -3.16
CA GLU A 84 -5.75 -6.36 -4.04
C GLU A 84 -6.57 -7.42 -4.79
N ALA A 85 -7.41 -8.16 -4.08
CA ALA A 85 -8.21 -9.22 -4.67
C ALA A 85 -9.19 -8.68 -5.72
N THR A 86 -9.86 -7.56 -5.45
CA THR A 86 -10.78 -6.94 -6.41
C THR A 86 -10.04 -6.43 -7.65
N LEU A 87 -8.91 -5.74 -7.49
CA LEU A 87 -8.09 -5.28 -8.63
C LEU A 87 -7.71 -6.45 -9.54
N LYS A 88 -7.16 -7.51 -8.92
CA LYS A 88 -6.71 -8.69 -9.67
C LYS A 88 -7.86 -9.45 -10.29
N ALA A 89 -9.01 -9.55 -9.65
CA ALA A 89 -10.20 -10.17 -10.25
C ALA A 89 -10.62 -9.44 -11.54
N VAL A 90 -10.60 -8.10 -11.53
CA VAL A 90 -10.91 -7.30 -12.73
C VAL A 90 -9.87 -7.51 -13.83
N TRP A 91 -8.58 -7.45 -13.50
CA TRP A 91 -7.51 -7.69 -14.49
C TRP A 91 -7.55 -9.10 -15.06
N CYS A 92 -7.84 -10.11 -14.23
CA CYS A 92 -8.06 -11.48 -14.67
C CYS A 92 -9.24 -11.58 -15.66
N ALA A 93 -10.33 -10.84 -15.43
CA ALA A 93 -11.45 -10.79 -16.38
C ALA A 93 -11.02 -10.24 -17.75
N TYR A 94 -10.01 -9.37 -17.82
CA TYR A 94 -9.51 -8.81 -19.09
C TYR A 94 -8.30 -9.54 -19.66
N GLY A 95 -7.82 -10.61 -19.00
CA GLY A 95 -6.58 -11.28 -19.38
C GLY A 95 -5.36 -10.35 -19.31
N MET A 96 -5.41 -9.33 -18.44
CA MET A 96 -4.30 -8.41 -18.23
C MET A 96 -3.19 -9.07 -17.40
N PRO A 97 -1.92 -8.72 -17.64
CA PRO A 97 -0.82 -9.21 -16.81
C PRO A 97 -0.97 -8.71 -15.37
N ASP A 98 -0.26 -9.33 -14.43
CA ASP A 98 -0.24 -8.87 -13.05
C ASP A 98 0.38 -7.46 -12.99
N HIS A 99 -0.37 -6.50 -12.47
CA HIS A 99 0.02 -5.10 -12.38
C HIS A 99 0.39 -4.74 -10.94
N ASP A 100 1.11 -3.63 -10.78
CA ASP A 100 1.46 -3.07 -9.47
C ASP A 100 0.20 -2.75 -8.65
N VAL A 101 0.07 -3.39 -7.47
CA VAL A 101 -1.05 -3.24 -6.54
C VAL A 101 -0.77 -2.17 -5.47
N SER A 102 0.05 -1.19 -5.80
CA SER A 102 0.39 -0.11 -4.87
C SER A 102 -0.84 0.66 -4.38
N LEU A 103 -0.99 0.73 -3.07
CA LEU A 103 -2.01 1.51 -2.37
C LEU A 103 -1.65 2.99 -2.43
N ARG A 104 -2.20 3.67 -3.43
CA ARG A 104 -2.02 5.12 -3.67
C ARG A 104 -3.15 5.97 -3.09
N HIS A 105 -4.29 5.32 -2.78
CA HIS A 105 -5.47 6.01 -2.26
C HIS A 105 -5.32 6.31 -0.75
N PRO A 106 -5.48 7.58 -0.30
CA PRO A 106 -5.29 7.97 1.10
C PRO A 106 -6.11 7.15 2.09
N TRP A 107 -7.41 6.96 1.81
CA TRP A 107 -8.29 6.18 2.68
C TRP A 107 -7.81 4.73 2.89
N LEU A 108 -7.23 4.08 1.87
CA LEU A 108 -6.70 2.72 2.03
C LEU A 108 -5.45 2.71 2.91
N ALA A 109 -4.56 3.68 2.72
CA ALA A 109 -3.39 3.84 3.58
C ALA A 109 -3.82 4.09 5.04
N GLU A 110 -4.86 4.91 5.27
CA GLU A 110 -5.43 5.13 6.60
C GLU A 110 -5.97 3.84 7.23
N GLN A 111 -6.72 3.04 6.47
CA GLN A 111 -7.23 1.75 6.98
C GLN A 111 -6.08 0.81 7.35
N VAL A 112 -5.05 0.72 6.51
CA VAL A 112 -3.87 -0.12 6.79
C VAL A 112 -3.21 0.30 8.11
N PHE A 113 -3.00 1.59 8.37
CA PHE A 113 -2.40 2.00 9.64
C PHE A 113 -3.36 1.92 10.83
N ALA A 114 -4.67 2.09 10.62
CA ALA A 114 -5.66 1.88 11.68
C ALA A 114 -5.62 0.43 12.21
N GLU A 115 -5.43 -0.56 11.33
CA GLU A 115 -5.25 -1.98 11.69
C GLU A 115 -3.96 -2.27 12.47
N LEU A 116 -2.96 -1.40 12.32
CA LEU A 116 -1.68 -1.52 13.03
C LEU A 116 -1.68 -0.83 14.38
N ARG A 117 -2.75 -0.12 14.74
CA ARG A 117 -2.82 0.60 16.02
C ARG A 117 -2.62 -0.35 17.19
N GLY A 118 -1.77 0.06 18.13
CA GLY A 118 -1.34 -0.73 19.28
C GLY A 118 -0.24 -1.76 18.97
N ARG A 119 0.08 -2.01 17.70
CA ARG A 119 1.17 -2.93 17.34
C ARG A 119 2.54 -2.26 17.50
N THR A 120 3.50 -3.06 17.92
CA THR A 120 4.90 -2.62 18.04
C THR A 120 5.59 -2.61 16.68
N LEU A 121 6.29 -1.52 16.37
CA LEU A 121 7.23 -1.43 15.26
C LEU A 121 8.54 -2.11 15.66
N LEU A 122 8.77 -3.34 15.21
CA LEU A 122 9.92 -4.17 15.57
C LEU A 122 11.21 -3.71 14.89
N GLY A 123 11.10 -3.03 13.75
CA GLY A 123 12.25 -2.53 13.01
C GLY A 123 11.84 -1.70 11.80
N VAL A 124 12.83 -1.02 11.24
CA VAL A 124 12.70 -0.32 9.96
C VAL A 124 13.87 -0.73 9.08
N THR A 125 13.59 -1.12 7.84
CA THR A 125 14.60 -1.30 6.79
C THR A 125 14.45 -0.14 5.81
N ALA A 126 15.55 0.44 5.34
CA ALA A 126 15.49 1.50 4.33
C ALA A 126 16.45 1.19 3.17
N GLY A 127 15.94 1.41 1.97
CA GLY A 127 16.69 1.39 0.73
C GLY A 127 17.24 2.79 0.48
N ARG A 128 18.56 2.90 0.41
CA ARG A 128 19.26 4.18 0.27
C ARG A 128 20.10 4.21 -0.99
N TYR A 129 19.96 5.29 -1.74
CA TYR A 129 20.71 5.49 -2.96
C TYR A 129 22.05 6.19 -2.67
N TRP A 130 23.12 5.59 -3.17
CA TRP A 130 24.50 6.05 -3.04
C TRP A 130 25.09 6.32 -4.42
N PHE A 131 25.73 7.48 -4.59
CA PHE A 131 26.48 7.80 -5.80
C PHE A 131 27.86 8.33 -5.44
N LYS A 132 28.90 7.69 -6.00
CA LYS A 132 30.32 8.00 -5.71
C LYS A 132 30.62 8.10 -4.21
N GLY A 133 30.07 7.17 -3.42
CA GLY A 133 30.28 7.11 -1.97
C GLY A 133 29.50 8.14 -1.14
N ARG A 134 28.61 8.92 -1.76
CA ARG A 134 27.72 9.87 -1.06
C ARG A 134 26.29 9.36 -1.02
N LEU A 135 25.64 9.50 0.12
CA LEU A 135 24.21 9.24 0.30
C LEU A 135 23.41 10.36 -0.38
N PHE A 136 22.44 9.98 -1.21
CA PHE A 136 21.54 10.91 -1.91
C PHE A 136 20.13 10.95 -1.33
N GLY A 137 19.69 9.88 -0.66
CA GLY A 137 18.42 9.83 0.07
C GLY A 137 17.85 8.43 0.20
N GLU A 138 16.71 8.36 0.88
CA GLU A 138 15.85 7.19 0.98
C GLU A 138 15.00 7.03 -0.28
N VAL A 139 15.03 5.83 -0.84
CA VAL A 139 14.19 5.45 -1.99
C VAL A 139 13.01 4.61 -1.50
N ASN A 140 13.24 3.76 -0.50
CA ASN A 140 12.21 2.88 0.06
C ASN A 140 12.33 2.79 1.56
N ILE A 141 11.20 2.66 2.26
CA ILE A 141 11.14 2.42 3.70
C ILE A 141 10.22 1.23 3.96
N TRP A 142 10.73 0.18 4.61
CA TRP A 142 9.94 -0.95 5.09
C TRP A 142 9.73 -0.84 6.60
N LEU A 143 8.47 -0.76 7.02
CA LEU A 143 8.05 -0.75 8.41
C LEU A 143 7.68 -2.18 8.85
N HIS A 144 8.40 -2.72 9.82
CA HIS A 144 8.21 -4.10 10.30
C HIS A 144 7.38 -4.10 11.58
N PHE A 145 6.05 -4.13 11.45
CA PHE A 145 5.16 -4.26 12.60
C PHE A 145 5.01 -5.72 13.05
N ALA A 146 4.78 -5.92 14.34
CA ALA A 146 4.62 -7.26 14.92
C ALA A 146 3.46 -8.05 14.28
N TYR A 147 3.76 -9.30 13.92
CA TYR A 147 2.82 -10.27 13.34
C TYR A 147 2.19 -9.83 12.00
N GLN A 148 2.93 -9.09 11.19
CA GLN A 148 2.49 -8.62 9.87
C GLN A 148 3.63 -8.69 8.85
N ALA A 149 3.27 -8.78 7.57
CA ALA A 149 4.23 -8.55 6.49
C ALA A 149 4.74 -7.09 6.55
N PRO A 150 6.00 -6.81 6.15
CA PRO A 150 6.50 -5.45 6.15
C PRO A 150 5.69 -4.55 5.23
N ILE A 151 5.46 -3.32 5.67
CA ILE A 151 4.82 -2.29 4.85
C ILE A 151 5.92 -1.47 4.19
N ARG A 152 6.00 -1.56 2.87
CA ARG A 152 6.90 -0.74 2.07
C ARG A 152 6.21 0.55 1.70
N LEU A 153 6.90 1.65 1.97
CA LEU A 153 6.62 2.98 1.43
C LEU A 153 7.63 3.24 0.31
N ASP A 154 7.13 3.82 -0.78
CA ASP A 154 7.90 4.20 -1.97
C ASP A 154 7.36 5.51 -2.54
N VAL A 155 8.14 6.12 -3.43
CA VAL A 155 7.64 7.16 -4.32
C VAL A 155 6.91 6.50 -5.48
N ASP A 156 5.71 7.00 -5.79
CA ASP A 156 4.98 6.61 -6.99
C ASP A 156 5.88 6.84 -8.23
N PRO A 157 6.00 5.88 -9.16
CA PRO A 157 6.77 6.07 -10.41
C PRO A 157 6.38 7.31 -11.22
N LEU A 158 5.17 7.85 -11.04
CA LEU A 158 4.70 9.10 -11.64
C LEU A 158 5.22 10.36 -10.93
N GLY A 159 5.94 10.20 -9.81
CA GLY A 159 6.52 11.26 -8.99
C GLY A 159 5.53 11.92 -8.03
N ALA A 160 6.07 12.67 -7.06
CA ALA A 160 5.36 13.59 -6.15
C ALA A 160 4.29 12.99 -5.21
N THR A 161 4.03 11.68 -5.28
CA THR A 161 3.04 10.99 -4.46
C THR A 161 3.61 9.69 -3.92
N MET A 162 3.04 9.22 -2.82
CA MET A 162 3.50 8.03 -2.11
C MET A 162 2.73 6.80 -2.56
N ALA A 163 3.44 5.69 -2.66
CA ALA A 163 2.89 4.37 -2.89
C ALA A 163 3.19 3.49 -1.67
N MET A 164 2.24 2.62 -1.34
CA MET A 164 2.40 1.63 -0.28
C MET A 164 2.15 0.22 -0.80
N THR A 165 3.02 -0.71 -0.46
CA THR A 165 2.85 -2.14 -0.73
C THR A 165 3.17 -2.97 0.51
N ARG A 166 2.78 -4.25 0.48
CA ARG A 166 3.15 -5.23 1.51
C ARG A 166 4.08 -6.27 0.89
N ASP A 167 5.38 -6.00 0.95
CA ASP A 167 6.44 -6.86 0.42
C ASP A 167 7.64 -6.94 1.38
N ALA A 168 8.47 -7.96 1.21
CA ALA A 168 9.72 -8.07 1.96
C ALA A 168 10.78 -7.14 1.34
N PRO A 169 11.73 -6.60 2.14
CA PRO A 169 12.87 -5.88 1.59
C PRO A 169 13.64 -6.73 0.59
N TYR A 170 14.00 -6.15 -0.55
CA TYR A 170 14.87 -6.80 -1.52
C TYR A 170 16.36 -6.66 -1.13
N GLN A 171 17.21 -7.46 -1.76
CA GLN A 171 18.66 -7.42 -1.53
C GLN A 171 19.30 -6.16 -2.16
N THR A 172 20.38 -5.66 -1.53
CA THR A 172 21.24 -4.62 -2.11
C THR A 172 21.60 -4.94 -3.56
N ARG A 173 21.46 -3.94 -4.44
CA ARG A 173 21.71 -4.09 -5.88
C ARG A 173 22.62 -2.97 -6.38
N ALA A 174 23.65 -3.34 -7.14
CA ALA A 174 24.44 -2.38 -7.90
C ALA A 174 23.58 -1.80 -9.03
N ALA A 175 23.46 -0.47 -9.10
CA ALA A 175 22.74 0.22 -10.19
C ALA A 175 23.67 0.55 -11.38
N GLY A 176 24.81 -0.13 -11.50
CA GLY A 176 25.80 0.09 -12.54
C GLY A 176 26.53 1.43 -12.40
N SER A 177 26.75 2.14 -13.51
CA SER A 177 27.36 3.48 -13.54
C SER A 177 26.54 4.54 -12.81
N SER A 178 25.27 4.24 -12.53
CA SER A 178 24.33 5.11 -11.87
C SER A 178 24.36 4.95 -10.35
N GLY A 179 25.37 4.34 -9.73
CA GLY A 179 25.48 4.26 -8.27
C GLY A 179 25.06 2.91 -7.67
N GLU A 180 24.73 2.91 -6.38
CA GLU A 180 24.47 1.72 -5.58
C GLU A 180 23.22 1.92 -4.71
N LEU A 181 22.30 0.94 -4.73
CA LEU A 181 21.14 0.91 -3.85
C LEU A 181 21.40 -0.06 -2.71
N ARG A 182 21.64 0.50 -1.52
CA ARG A 182 21.92 -0.28 -0.31
C ARG A 182 20.65 -0.42 0.52
N VAL A 183 20.25 -1.66 0.77
CA VAL A 183 19.10 -1.98 1.62
C VAL A 183 19.60 -2.54 2.94
N GLY A 184 19.18 -1.93 4.05
CA GLY A 184 19.59 -2.36 5.38
C GLY A 184 18.76 -1.72 6.49
N PRO A 185 18.90 -2.22 7.73
CA PRO A 185 18.17 -1.68 8.87
C PRO A 185 18.48 -0.19 9.07
N ALA A 186 17.51 0.58 9.55
CA ALA A 186 17.76 1.91 10.10
C ALA A 186 18.63 1.76 11.36
N GLN A 187 19.70 2.54 11.43
CA GLN A 187 20.63 2.54 12.55
C GLN A 187 20.91 3.98 12.97
N PRO A 188 21.17 4.26 14.25
CA PRO A 188 21.61 5.58 14.67
C PRO A 188 22.77 6.09 13.79
N PRO A 189 22.75 7.36 13.36
CA PRO A 189 21.88 8.45 13.80
C PRO A 189 20.57 8.64 12.99
N ASP A 190 20.09 7.64 12.25
CA ASP A 190 18.86 7.74 11.43
C ASP A 190 17.61 8.06 12.28
N PRO A 191 16.80 9.07 11.95
CA PRO A 191 15.52 9.36 12.61
C PRO A 191 14.58 8.14 12.69
N LEU A 192 14.53 7.28 11.67
CA LEU A 192 13.71 6.06 11.64
C LEU A 192 14.14 5.05 12.72
N ALA A 193 15.41 5.06 13.13
CA ALA A 193 15.88 4.17 14.19
C ALA A 193 15.32 4.55 15.56
N THR A 194 14.94 5.82 15.76
CA THR A 194 14.47 6.33 17.05
C THR A 194 13.05 5.87 17.41
N ILE A 195 12.24 5.51 16.42
CA ILE A 195 10.86 5.06 16.63
C ILE A 195 10.73 3.54 16.81
N VAL A 196 11.79 2.77 16.54
CA VAL A 196 11.81 1.31 16.68
C VAL A 196 11.54 0.91 18.14
N GLY A 197 10.74 -0.12 18.34
CA GLY A 197 10.26 -0.59 19.64
C GLY A 197 8.99 0.11 20.13
N GLY A 198 8.57 1.20 19.48
CA GLY A 198 7.35 1.92 19.83
C GLY A 198 6.07 1.22 19.36
N GLN A 199 4.98 1.39 20.10
CA GLN A 199 3.64 0.99 19.67
C GLN A 199 3.00 2.10 18.86
N LEU A 200 2.36 1.78 17.73
CA LEU A 200 1.63 2.76 16.93
C LEU A 200 0.41 3.27 17.68
N LEU A 201 0.39 4.55 18.01
CA LEU A 201 -0.72 5.21 18.69
C LEU A 201 -1.76 5.74 17.71
N SER A 202 -1.27 6.36 16.64
CA SER A 202 -2.09 6.91 15.56
C SER A 202 -1.22 7.16 14.31
N SER A 203 -1.90 7.35 13.19
CA SER A 203 -1.32 7.77 11.93
C SER A 203 -2.16 8.88 11.31
N THR A 204 -1.53 9.75 10.53
CA THR A 204 -2.22 10.73 9.70
C THR A 204 -1.67 10.63 8.29
N VAL A 205 -2.54 10.35 7.33
CA VAL A 205 -2.20 10.35 5.91
C VAL A 205 -2.45 11.77 5.39
N LEU A 206 -1.43 12.37 4.81
CA LEU A 206 -1.48 13.74 4.29
C LEU A 206 -1.65 13.68 2.77
N ALA A 207 -2.79 14.15 2.30
CA ALA A 207 -3.09 14.25 0.87
C ALA A 207 -1.96 14.99 0.14
N ALA A 208 -1.62 14.51 -1.05
CA ALA A 208 -0.68 15.22 -1.90
C ALA A 208 -1.35 16.50 -2.43
N PRO A 209 -0.61 17.60 -2.62
CA PRO A 209 -1.12 18.81 -3.27
C PRO A 209 -1.25 18.61 -4.79
N THR A 210 -1.68 17.44 -5.23
CA THR A 210 -1.82 17.04 -6.64
C THR A 210 -3.29 16.84 -6.98
N THR A 211 -3.64 17.04 -8.24
CA THR A 211 -4.93 16.66 -8.82
C THR A 211 -4.75 15.31 -9.53
N PRO A 212 -5.56 14.28 -9.26
CA PRO A 212 -6.76 14.25 -8.40
C PRO A 212 -6.46 14.10 -6.88
N PRO A 213 -7.45 14.33 -5.99
CA PRO A 213 -7.30 14.26 -4.53
C PRO A 213 -7.20 12.82 -3.99
N ASP A 214 -7.04 11.84 -4.87
CA ASP A 214 -7.00 10.40 -4.60
C ASP A 214 -5.58 9.90 -4.29
N ARG A 215 -4.65 10.81 -3.99
CA ARG A 215 -3.24 10.51 -3.68
C ARG A 215 -2.77 11.19 -2.42
N TYR A 216 -1.80 10.58 -1.75
CA TYR A 216 -1.14 11.13 -0.57
C TYR A 216 0.35 11.36 -0.82
N GLY A 217 0.90 12.40 -0.20
CA GLY A 217 2.30 12.79 -0.34
C GLY A 217 3.12 12.51 0.90
N ALA A 218 2.47 12.28 2.05
CA ALA A 218 3.15 11.99 3.29
C ALA A 218 2.28 11.20 4.28
N ILE A 219 2.94 10.58 5.25
CA ILE A 219 2.34 9.92 6.40
C ILE A 219 3.07 10.38 7.65
N MET A 220 2.31 10.82 8.65
CA MET A 220 2.81 11.03 10.00
C MET A 220 2.46 9.83 10.86
N LEU A 221 3.45 9.22 11.49
CA LEU A 221 3.29 8.11 12.43
C LEU A 221 3.56 8.62 13.84
N SER A 222 2.62 8.38 14.75
CA SER A 222 2.79 8.62 16.18
C SER A 222 2.97 7.30 16.90
N LEU A 223 4.13 7.10 17.49
CA LEU A 223 4.47 5.93 18.29
C LEU A 223 4.74 6.33 19.74
N THR A 224 4.70 5.36 20.66
CA THR A 224 5.04 5.59 22.07
C THR A 224 6.47 6.10 22.29
N THR A 225 7.37 5.85 21.34
CA THR A 225 8.78 6.29 21.36
C THR A 225 8.99 7.66 20.71
N GLY A 226 8.03 8.16 19.94
CA GLY A 226 8.17 9.44 19.23
C GLY A 226 7.28 9.54 18.00
N GLN A 227 7.43 10.66 17.29
CA GLN A 227 6.70 10.91 16.05
C GLN A 227 7.67 11.03 14.87
N VAL A 228 7.25 10.53 13.72
CA VAL A 228 7.97 10.70 12.46
C VAL A 228 7.02 11.11 11.34
N LEU A 229 7.44 12.07 10.53
CA LEU A 229 6.83 12.39 9.26
C LEU A 229 7.67 11.77 8.14
N ILE A 230 7.05 10.94 7.32
CA ILE A 230 7.63 10.38 6.10
C ILE A 230 6.90 11.02 4.93
N GLY A 231 7.61 11.74 4.08
CA GLY A 231 7.04 12.45 2.94
C GLY A 231 7.75 12.13 1.63
N VAL A 232 7.19 12.60 0.53
CA VAL A 232 7.80 12.56 -0.80
C VAL A 232 8.39 13.92 -1.13
N ASP A 233 9.63 13.94 -1.60
CA ASP A 233 10.31 15.11 -2.16
C ASP A 233 10.91 14.72 -3.52
N GLY A 234 10.22 15.05 -4.61
CA GLY A 234 10.63 14.63 -5.96
C GLY A 234 10.51 13.12 -6.16
N ASP A 235 11.66 12.46 -6.36
CA ASP A 235 11.82 11.02 -6.60
C ASP A 235 12.32 10.24 -5.37
N ARG A 236 12.34 10.89 -4.20
CA ARG A 236 12.80 10.30 -2.94
C ARG A 236 11.79 10.45 -1.81
N LEU A 237 11.96 9.59 -0.81
CA LEU A 237 11.33 9.74 0.49
C LEU A 237 12.19 10.65 1.37
N VAL A 238 11.54 11.47 2.18
CA VAL A 238 12.18 12.31 3.20
C VAL A 238 11.60 11.97 4.56
N VAL A 239 12.47 11.95 5.57
CA VAL A 239 12.11 11.60 6.94
C VAL A 239 12.42 12.79 7.86
N HIS A 240 11.39 13.24 8.57
CA HIS A 240 11.52 14.29 9.57
C HIS A 240 11.10 13.77 10.94
N PRO A 241 12.00 13.72 11.93
CA PRO A 241 11.59 13.49 13.31
C PRO A 241 10.74 14.67 13.77
N CYS A 242 9.58 14.38 14.35
CA CYS A 242 8.72 15.40 14.93
C CYS A 242 8.99 15.43 16.44
N PRO A 243 9.33 16.59 17.02
CA PRO A 243 9.51 16.69 18.46
C PRO A 243 8.19 16.31 19.15
N THR A 244 8.25 15.37 20.08
CA THR A 244 7.12 15.08 20.98
C THR A 244 6.86 16.32 21.81
N ARG A 245 5.66 16.90 21.70
CA ARG A 245 5.19 17.98 22.56
C ARG A 245 5.00 17.50 23.99
#